data_AF-A0A099ICR6-F1
#
_entry.id   AF-A0A099ICR6-F1
#
_cell.length_a   1.000
_cell.length_b   1.000
_cell.length_c   1.000
_cell.angle_alpha   90.00
_cell.angle_beta   90.00
_cell.angle_gamma   90.00
#
_symmetry.space_group_name_H-M   'P 1'
#
loop_
_entity.id
_entity.type
_entity.pdbx_description
1 polymer ?
#
loop_
_entity_poly.entity_id
_entity_poly.type
_entity_poly.pdbx_seq_one_letter_code
_entity_poly.pdbx_strand_id
1 'polypeptide(L)' 'MKDALLDYIFDNCDAAYISDLRQKMIFQEYADMILEIEDTKFSVEEWNYVYRYLTGANAVFSAVAEVKEALRSWMQA' A
#
# COMPACT_ATOMS: atom_id res chain seq x y z
N MET A 1 12.58 9.20 3.99
CA MET A 1 11.51 9.89 3.24
C MET A 1 10.24 9.12 3.52
N LYS A 2 9.11 9.79 3.81
CA LYS A 2 7.85 9.05 4.12
C LYS A 2 7.17 8.49 2.88
N ASP A 3 7.60 8.96 1.70
CA ASP A 3 6.97 8.65 0.42
C ASP A 3 7.73 7.58 -0.37
N ALA A 4 8.87 7.07 0.10
CA ALA A 4 9.71 6.17 -0.71
C ALA A 4 9.02 4.85 -1.09
N LEU A 5 8.13 4.33 -0.25
CA LEU A 5 7.29 3.19 -0.62
C LEU A 5 6.19 3.57 -1.64
N LEU A 6 5.57 4.75 -1.54
CA LEU A 6 4.61 5.21 -2.55
C LEU A 6 5.29 5.43 -3.90
N ASP A 7 6.47 6.04 -3.90
CA ASP A 7 7.29 6.24 -5.09
C ASP A 7 7.67 4.88 -5.69
N TYR A 8 8.11 3.93 -4.86
CA TYR A 8 8.41 2.57 -5.30
C TYR A 8 7.18 1.88 -5.93
N ILE A 9 6.00 1.99 -5.31
CA ILE A 9 4.77 1.44 -5.86
C ILE A 9 4.46 2.12 -7.21
N PHE A 10 4.58 3.45 -7.29
CA PHE A 10 4.35 4.18 -8.53
C PHE A 10 5.29 3.75 -9.66
N ASP A 11 6.59 3.63 -9.37
CA ASP A 11 7.61 3.23 -10.34
C ASP A 11 7.44 1.78 -10.84
N ASN A 12 6.69 0.96 -10.11
CA ASN A 12 6.44 -0.45 -10.43
C ASN A 12 4.97 -0.73 -10.83
N CYS A 13 4.14 0.31 -10.93
CA CYS A 13 2.78 0.26 -11.44
C CYS A 13 2.70 0.98 -12.78
N ASP A 14 2.06 0.39 -13.77
CA ASP A 14 1.72 1.09 -15.03
C ASP A 14 0.50 2.02 -14.89
N ALA A 15 0.16 2.42 -13.65
CA ALA A 15 -0.95 3.31 -13.38
C ALA A 15 -0.64 4.73 -13.87
N ALA A 16 -1.59 5.38 -14.53
CA ALA A 16 -1.42 6.75 -15.00
C ALA A 16 -1.17 7.74 -13.84
N TYR A 17 -1.83 7.51 -12.69
CA TYR A 17 -1.65 8.29 -11.48
C TYR A 17 -1.63 7.39 -10.23
N ILE A 18 -0.73 7.67 -9.28
CA ILE A 18 -0.70 6.95 -7.99
C ILE A 18 -2.03 7.04 -7.22
N SER A 19 -2.79 8.12 -7.41
CA SER A 19 -4.10 8.30 -6.81
C SER A 19 -5.16 7.31 -7.28
N ASP A 20 -4.94 6.66 -8.42
CA ASP A 20 -5.85 5.67 -8.99
C ASP A 20 -5.89 4.39 -8.13
N LEU A 21 -4.80 4.10 -7.41
CA LEU A 21 -4.74 2.99 -6.46
C LEU A 21 -5.70 3.15 -5.27
N ARG A 22 -6.31 4.33 -5.08
CA ARG A 22 -7.41 4.51 -4.12
C ARG A 22 -8.70 3.82 -4.58
N GLN A 23 -8.81 3.49 -5.86
CA GLN A 23 -9.90 2.70 -6.41
C GLN A 23 -9.56 1.22 -6.23
N LYS A 24 -10.43 0.49 -5.52
CA LYS A 24 -10.19 -0.93 -5.19
C LYS A 24 -9.95 -1.81 -6.42
N MET A 25 -10.68 -1.56 -7.51
CA MET A 25 -10.53 -2.33 -8.75
C MET A 25 -9.12 -2.17 -9.34
N ILE A 26 -8.57 -0.95 -9.33
CA ILE A 26 -7.21 -0.70 -9.83
C ILE A 26 -6.18 -1.24 -8.85
N PHE A 27 -6.38 -1.05 -7.53
CA PHE A 27 -5.49 -1.64 -6.53
C PHE A 27 -5.38 -3.15 -6.65
N GLN A 28 -6.50 -3.84 -6.93
CA GLN A 28 -6.52 -5.29 -7.15
C GLN A 28 -5.59 -5.74 -8.28
N GLU A 29 -5.45 -4.95 -9.35
CA GLU A 29 -4.54 -5.27 -10.48
C GLU A 29 -3.06 -5.29 -10.06
N TYR A 30 -2.71 -4.55 -8.99
CA TYR A 30 -1.34 -4.43 -8.49
C TYR A 30 -1.14 -5.08 -7.11
N ALA A 31 -2.18 -5.70 -6.55
CA ALA A 31 -2.18 -6.16 -5.17
C ALA A 31 -1.09 -7.22 -4.93
N ASP A 32 -0.89 -8.15 -5.87
CA ASP A 32 0.15 -9.17 -5.74
C ASP A 32 1.54 -8.53 -5.66
N MET A 33 1.87 -7.61 -6.58
CA MET A 33 3.13 -6.87 -6.58
C MET A 33 3.35 -6.11 -5.27
N ILE A 34 2.33 -5.36 -4.81
CA ILE A 34 2.42 -4.57 -3.59
C ILE A 34 2.59 -5.47 -2.37
N LEU A 35 1.79 -6.54 -2.26
CA LEU A 35 1.78 -7.41 -1.08
C LEU A 35 3.01 -8.33 -1.01
N GLU A 36 3.68 -8.60 -2.13
CA GLU A 36 4.93 -9.37 -2.21
C GLU A 36 6.20 -8.56 -1.86
N ILE A 37 6.12 -7.23 -1.75
CA ILE A 37 7.26 -6.39 -1.31
C ILE A 37 7.78 -6.90 0.04
N GLU A 38 9.05 -7.32 0.14
CA GLU A 38 9.62 -7.84 1.39
C GLU A 38 9.36 -6.93 2.60
N ASP A 39 8.95 -7.53 3.72
CA ASP A 39 8.58 -6.80 4.95
C ASP A 39 9.72 -5.94 5.52
N THR A 40 10.97 -6.28 5.23
CA THR A 40 12.16 -5.56 5.70
C THR A 40 12.64 -4.46 4.76
N LYS A 41 12.08 -4.36 3.54
CA LYS A 41 12.53 -3.40 2.53
C LYS A 41 12.14 -1.96 2.85
N PHE A 42 11.00 -1.78 3.50
CA PHE A 42 10.46 -0.50 3.92
C PHE A 42 10.01 -0.55 5.38
N SER A 43 10.06 0.59 6.05
CA SER A 43 9.66 0.71 7.45
C SER A 43 8.14 0.57 7.62
N VAL A 44 7.72 0.18 8.83
CA VAL A 44 6.29 0.10 9.15
C VAL A 44 5.61 1.47 9.08
N GLU A 45 6.34 2.57 9.32
CA GLU A 45 5.84 3.94 9.16
C GLU A 45 5.50 4.28 7.72
N GLU A 46 6.29 3.82 6.75
CA GLU A 46 6.02 3.98 5.31
C GLU A 46 4.79 3.17 4.89
N TRP A 47 4.68 1.93 5.39
CA TRP A 47 3.50 1.10 5.15
C TRP A 47 2.22 1.70 5.75
N ASN A 48 2.28 2.20 6.98
CA ASN A 48 1.18 2.92 7.61
C ASN A 48 0.74 4.15 6.79
N TYR A 49 1.71 4.86 6.21
CA TYR A 49 1.42 6.00 5.35
C TYR A 49 0.73 5.58 4.05
N VAL A 50 1.21 4.53 3.37
CA VAL A 50 0.54 3.95 2.19
C VAL A 50 -0.88 3.52 2.53
N TYR A 51 -1.08 2.79 3.63
CA TYR A 51 -2.40 2.36 4.05
C TYR A 51 -3.35 3.56 4.24
N ARG A 52 -2.90 4.58 4.96
CA ARG A 52 -3.68 5.80 5.16
C ARG A 52 -3.97 6.52 3.84
N TYR A 53 -2.98 6.58 2.94
CA TYR A 53 -3.12 7.21 1.63
C TYR A 53 -4.18 6.52 0.77
N LEU A 54 -4.14 5.18 0.73
CA LEU A 54 -5.03 4.36 -0.10
C LEU A 54 -6.46 4.30 0.45
N THR A 55 -6.59 4.12 1.77
CA THR A 55 -7.88 3.84 2.41
C THR A 55 -8.55 5.08 2.99
N GLY A 56 -7.79 6.16 3.23
CA GLY A 56 -8.23 7.31 4.01
C GLY A 56 -8.37 7.06 5.52
N ALA A 57 -8.14 5.83 5.99
CA ALA A 57 -8.29 5.46 7.39
C ALA A 57 -7.03 5.81 8.21
N ASN A 58 -7.24 6.33 9.42
CA ASN A 58 -6.18 6.65 10.38
C ASN A 58 -5.85 5.46 11.30
N ALA A 59 -5.53 4.31 10.71
CA ALA A 59 -4.99 3.17 11.46
C ALA A 59 -3.46 3.31 11.57
N VAL A 60 -2.91 2.83 12.69
CA VAL A 60 -1.46 2.72 12.91
C VAL A 60 -1.17 1.30 13.37
N PHE A 61 -0.33 0.62 12.62
CA PHE A 61 0.09 -0.75 12.83
C PHE A 61 1.52 -0.80 13.36
N SER A 62 1.86 -1.87 14.07
CA SER A 62 3.17 -2.08 14.68
C SER A 62 4.09 -2.98 13.85
N ALA A 63 3.53 -3.74 12.90
CA ALA A 63 4.29 -4.57 11.97
C ALA A 63 3.76 -4.46 10.52
N VAL A 64 4.66 -4.65 9.53
CA VAL A 64 4.31 -4.62 8.10
C VAL A 64 3.27 -5.67 7.73
N ALA A 65 3.38 -6.88 8.30
CA ALA A 65 2.42 -7.95 8.10
C ALA A 65 0.98 -7.51 8.45
N GLU A 66 0.79 -6.77 9.54
CA GLU A 66 -0.53 -6.26 9.94
C GLU A 66 -1.09 -5.26 8.92
N VAL A 67 -0.23 -4.38 8.38
CA VAL A 67 -0.63 -3.42 7.34
C VAL A 67 -1.09 -4.17 6.08
N LYS A 68 -0.34 -5.20 5.66
CA LYS A 68 -0.67 -5.99 4.48
C LYS A 68 -1.97 -6.78 4.65
N GLU A 69 -2.22 -7.34 5.83
CA GLU A 69 -3.49 -7.98 6.16
C GLU A 69 -4.67 -6.98 6.12
N ALA A 70 -4.45 -5.76 6.62
CA ALA A 70 -5.45 -4.71 6.54
C ALA A 70 -5.72 -4.25 5.10
N LEU A 71 -4.69 -4.12 4.25
CA LEU A 71 -4.84 -3.84 2.82
C LEU A 71 -5.61 -4.95 2.09
N ARG A 72 -5.31 -6.22 2.37
CA ARG A 72 -6.05 -7.38 1.83
C ARG A 72 -7.53 -7.32 2.23
N SER A 73 -7.81 -7.00 3.49
CA SER A 73 -9.18 -6.88 3.99
C SER A 73 -9.92 -5.70 3.33
N TRP A 74 -9.26 -4.55 3.20
CA TRP A 74 -9.83 -3.37 2.53
C TRP A 74 -10.17 -3.64 1.06
N MET A 75 -9.33 -4.40 0.37
CA MET A 75 -9.51 -4.80 -1.02
C MET A 75 -10.74 -5.71 -1.23
N GLN A 76 -11.13 -6.50 -0.22
CA GLN A 76 -12.24 -7.45 -0.26
C GLN A 76 -13.56 -6.88 0.30
N ALA A 77 -13.49 -5.84 1.12
CA ALA A 77 -14.65 -5.13 1.68
C ALA A 77 -15.40 -4.30 0.62
#